data_AF-A0A662BH74-F1
#
_entry.id   AF-A0A662BH74-F1
#
_cell.length_a   1.000
_cell.length_b   1.000
_cell.length_c   1.000
_cell.angle_alpha   90.00
_cell.angle_beta   90.00
_cell.angle_gamma   90.00
#
_symmetry.space_group_name_H-M   'P 1'
#
loop_
_entity.id
_entity.type
_entity.pdbx_description
1 polymer ?
#
loop_
_entity_poly.entity_id
_entity_poly.type
_entity_poly.pdbx_seq_one_letter_code
_entity_poly.pdbx_strand_id
1 'polypeptide(L)'
;MELKNTIWLQLFLLLNLLILSNCQSTDRVDENLRIIEKLSGLEGVEFITESGDTLYRQSFKLMIEQPLDHNKPNGEKFMQKVYLSHLDLNRPVVFSINGYNVNNNRISELSNFINANQIYVEHRFFGESKPGNYDWNYLNIEQAAADHHRIIQLLKKIYKGKWVSTGISKGGQATIYHRYFYPEDVDA
;
A
#
# COMPACT_ATOMS: atom_id res chain seq x y z
N MET A 1 39.65 -43.60 -1.90
CA MET A 1 38.44 -43.68 -1.05
C MET A 1 37.90 -42.28 -0.72
N GLU A 2 38.77 -41.28 -0.55
CA GLU A 2 38.39 -39.88 -0.30
C GLU A 2 37.54 -39.23 -1.41
N LEU A 3 37.84 -39.47 -2.69
CA LEU A 3 37.14 -38.83 -3.81
C LEU A 3 35.63 -39.11 -3.87
N LYS A 4 35.19 -40.30 -3.43
CA LYS A 4 33.77 -40.66 -3.39
C LYS A 4 33.04 -39.87 -2.31
N ASN A 5 33.64 -39.71 -1.13
CA ASN A 5 33.03 -38.97 -0.03
C ASN A 5 32.87 -37.48 -0.37
N THR A 6 33.81 -36.90 -1.12
CA THR A 6 33.72 -35.49 -1.57
C THR A 6 32.56 -35.28 -2.55
N ILE A 7 32.33 -36.22 -3.48
CA ILE A 7 31.24 -36.15 -4.46
C ILE A 7 29.88 -36.30 -3.76
N TRP A 8 29.74 -37.22 -2.80
CA TRP A 8 28.51 -37.38 -2.02
C TRP A 8 28.20 -36.13 -1.17
N LEU A 9 29.23 -35.50 -0.58
CA LEU A 9 29.07 -34.27 0.18
C LEU A 9 28.62 -33.10 -0.73
N GLN A 10 29.20 -32.97 -1.92
CA GLN A 10 28.81 -31.95 -2.91
C GLN A 10 27.38 -32.18 -3.44
N LEU A 11 27.00 -33.42 -3.74
CA LEU A 11 25.63 -33.76 -4.15
C LEU A 11 24.62 -33.47 -3.04
N PHE A 12 24.97 -33.75 -1.79
CA PHE A 12 24.11 -33.46 -0.64
C PHE A 12 23.96 -31.94 -0.44
N LEU A 13 25.04 -31.16 -0.57
CA LEU A 13 25.00 -29.70 -0.53
C LEU A 13 24.15 -29.11 -1.67
N LEU A 14 24.33 -29.60 -2.91
CA LEU A 14 23.53 -29.20 -4.07
C LEU A 14 22.04 -29.52 -3.89
N LEU A 15 21.72 -30.70 -3.34
CA LEU A 15 20.34 -31.10 -3.07
C LEU A 15 19.69 -30.20 -1.99
N ASN A 16 20.40 -29.86 -0.92
CA ASN A 16 19.91 -28.93 0.10
C ASN A 16 19.71 -27.51 -0.46
N LEU A 17 20.61 -27.03 -1.33
CA LEU A 17 20.48 -25.74 -2.02
C LEU A 17 19.25 -25.70 -2.96
N LEU A 18 18.97 -26.80 -3.66
CA LEU A 18 17.78 -26.95 -4.52
C LEU A 18 16.47 -26.95 -3.70
N ILE A 19 16.44 -27.66 -2.56
CA ILE A 19 15.27 -27.70 -1.67
C ILE A 19 14.98 -26.33 -1.06
N LEU A 20 16.02 -25.61 -0.59
CA LEU A 20 15.88 -24.27 -0.01
C LEU A 20 15.36 -23.24 -1.02
N SER A 21 15.80 -23.34 -2.29
CA SER A 21 15.37 -22.44 -3.35
C SER A 21 13.89 -22.61 -3.72
N ASN A 22 13.39 -23.86 -3.72
CA ASN A 22 11.98 -24.15 -4.00
C ASN A 22 11.02 -23.73 -2.86
N CYS A 23 11.48 -23.69 -1.62
CA CYS A 23 10.67 -23.21 -0.51
C CYS A 23 10.38 -21.71 -0.64
N GLN A 24 11.41 -20.92 -0.95
CA GLN A 24 11.30 -19.46 -1.07
C GLN A 24 10.39 -19.01 -2.23
N SER A 25 10.40 -19.72 -3.35
CA SER A 25 9.50 -19.42 -4.48
C SER A 25 8.04 -19.72 -4.14
N THR A 26 7.78 -20.84 -3.46
CA THR A 26 6.43 -21.25 -3.04
C THR A 26 5.84 -20.26 -2.03
N ASP A 27 6.62 -19.84 -1.02
CA ASP A 27 6.20 -18.84 -0.03
C ASP A 27 5.88 -17.47 -0.65
N ARG A 28 6.61 -17.08 -1.71
CA ARG A 28 6.33 -15.83 -2.44
C ARG A 28 5.05 -15.91 -3.25
N VAL A 29 4.81 -17.03 -3.94
CA VAL A 29 3.59 -17.24 -4.74
C VAL A 29 2.36 -17.27 -3.83
N ASP A 30 2.42 -17.97 -2.70
CA ASP A 30 1.33 -18.03 -1.73
C ASP A 30 1.00 -16.66 -1.15
N GLU A 31 2.01 -15.88 -0.70
CA GLU A 31 1.77 -14.54 -0.17
C GLU A 31 1.17 -13.59 -1.22
N ASN A 32 1.62 -13.66 -2.48
CA ASN A 32 1.07 -12.87 -3.58
C ASN A 32 -0.40 -13.22 -3.87
N LEU A 33 -0.77 -14.49 -3.84
CA LEU A 33 -2.17 -14.93 -3.98
C LEU A 33 -3.02 -14.42 -2.80
N ARG A 34 -2.52 -14.53 -1.57
CA ARG A 34 -3.23 -14.07 -0.36
C ARG A 34 -3.53 -12.57 -0.40
N ILE A 35 -2.58 -11.73 -0.82
CA ILE A 35 -2.85 -10.28 -0.90
C ILE A 35 -3.87 -9.96 -2.01
N ILE A 36 -3.81 -10.65 -3.16
CA ILE A 36 -4.78 -10.48 -4.24
C ILE A 36 -6.19 -10.87 -3.78
N GLU A 37 -6.35 -12.02 -3.11
CA GLU A 37 -7.64 -12.44 -2.53
C GLU A 37 -8.17 -11.41 -1.53
N LYS A 38 -7.32 -10.90 -0.64
CA LYS A 38 -7.70 -9.89 0.35
C LYS A 38 -8.13 -8.57 -0.28
N LEU A 39 -7.42 -8.10 -1.32
CA LEU A 39 -7.81 -6.90 -2.07
C LEU A 39 -9.11 -7.09 -2.83
N SER A 40 -9.32 -8.27 -3.43
CA SER A 40 -10.54 -8.61 -4.16
C SER A 40 -11.79 -8.67 -3.26
N GLY A 41 -11.59 -8.91 -1.96
CA GLY A 41 -12.66 -8.87 -0.96
C GLY A 41 -13.01 -7.47 -0.43
N LEU A 42 -12.34 -6.41 -0.88
CA LEU A 42 -12.64 -5.04 -0.44
C LEU A 42 -13.71 -4.39 -1.32
N GLU A 43 -14.79 -3.93 -0.68
CA GLU A 43 -15.85 -3.18 -1.35
C GLU A 43 -15.37 -1.80 -1.82
N GLY A 44 -15.73 -1.44 -3.06
CA GLY A 44 -15.37 -0.15 -3.67
C GLY A 44 -13.89 -0.01 -3.98
N VAL A 45 -13.19 -1.13 -4.23
CA VAL A 45 -11.77 -1.14 -4.63
C VAL A 45 -11.63 -1.86 -5.96
N GLU A 46 -11.07 -1.16 -6.93
CA GLU A 46 -10.56 -1.77 -8.16
C GLU A 46 -9.04 -1.75 -8.09
N PHE A 47 -8.37 -2.74 -8.66
CA PHE A 47 -6.91 -2.75 -8.69
C PHE A 47 -6.33 -3.45 -9.90
N ILE A 48 -5.12 -3.01 -10.25
CA ILE A 48 -4.24 -3.71 -11.19
C ILE A 48 -2.90 -3.97 -10.52
N THR A 49 -2.22 -5.04 -10.92
CA THR A 49 -0.82 -5.27 -10.54
C THR A 49 0.05 -4.28 -11.30
N GLU A 50 0.95 -3.61 -10.59
CA GLU A 50 1.97 -2.74 -11.17
C GLU A 50 3.26 -3.52 -11.36
N SER A 51 3.90 -3.35 -12.52
CA SER A 51 5.26 -3.82 -12.72
C SER A 51 6.21 -2.90 -11.98
N GLY A 52 6.73 -3.29 -10.81
CA GLY A 52 7.69 -2.42 -10.16
C GLY A 52 8.15 -2.81 -8.76
N ASP A 53 9.46 -2.58 -8.62
CA ASP A 53 10.32 -2.62 -7.44
C ASP A 53 10.79 -4.02 -6.97
N THR A 54 12.11 -4.20 -6.86
CA THR A 54 12.76 -5.39 -6.30
C THR A 54 12.68 -5.47 -4.78
N LEU A 55 12.30 -4.37 -4.10
CA LEU A 55 12.19 -4.27 -2.64
C LEU A 55 10.87 -4.86 -2.12
N TYR A 56 9.81 -4.89 -2.92
CA TYR A 56 8.49 -5.38 -2.53
C TYR A 56 8.16 -6.70 -3.23
N ARG A 57 7.26 -7.49 -2.61
CA ARG A 57 6.80 -8.76 -3.20
C ARG A 57 5.87 -8.52 -4.37
N GLN A 58 5.02 -7.50 -4.24
CA GLN A 58 4.04 -7.12 -5.24
C GLN A 58 3.64 -5.66 -5.03
N SER A 59 3.41 -4.95 -6.14
CA SER A 59 2.88 -3.59 -6.12
C SER A 59 1.55 -3.53 -6.87
N PHE A 60 0.66 -2.63 -6.45
CA PHE A 60 -0.66 -2.46 -7.03
C PHE A 60 -0.98 -0.99 -7.22
N LYS A 61 -1.68 -0.66 -8.30
CA LYS A 61 -2.46 0.58 -8.41
C LYS A 61 -3.89 0.26 -8.03
N LEU A 62 -4.35 0.85 -6.94
CA LEU A 62 -5.71 0.78 -6.46
C LEU A 62 -6.47 2.02 -6.90
N MET A 63 -7.73 1.85 -7.25
CA MET A 63 -8.72 2.91 -7.38
C MET A 63 -9.77 2.66 -6.31
N ILE A 64 -9.84 3.53 -5.31
CA ILE A 64 -10.71 3.39 -4.15
C ILE A 64 -11.85 4.39 -4.24
N GLU A 65 -13.09 3.90 -4.17
CA GLU A 65 -14.29 4.72 -4.21
C GLU A 65 -14.40 5.60 -2.95
N GLN A 66 -14.50 6.90 -3.15
CA GLN A 66 -14.65 7.93 -2.12
C GLN A 66 -15.95 8.71 -2.31
N PRO A 67 -16.66 9.10 -1.23
CA PRO A 67 -17.63 10.17 -1.29
C PRO A 67 -17.00 11.48 -1.75
N LEU A 68 -17.68 12.22 -2.63
CA LEU A 68 -17.30 13.60 -2.93
C LEU A 68 -17.45 14.47 -1.68
N ASP A 69 -18.54 14.26 -0.94
CA ASP A 69 -18.83 14.87 0.36
C ASP A 69 -18.96 13.79 1.45
N HIS A 70 -18.02 13.73 2.37
CA HIS A 70 -18.04 12.80 3.50
C HIS A 70 -19.16 13.09 4.52
N ASN A 71 -19.77 14.29 4.50
CA ASN A 71 -21.00 14.55 5.26
C ASN A 71 -22.25 13.96 4.60
N LYS A 72 -22.15 13.53 3.33
CA LYS A 72 -23.21 12.89 2.55
C LYS A 72 -22.66 11.65 1.84
N PRO A 73 -22.30 10.58 2.58
CA PRO A 73 -21.55 9.44 2.04
C PRO A 73 -22.28 8.64 0.95
N ASN A 74 -23.62 8.76 0.88
CA ASN A 74 -24.45 8.13 -0.14
C ASN A 74 -24.66 9.01 -1.39
N GLY A 75 -24.00 10.17 -1.46
CA GLY A 75 -24.10 11.13 -2.57
C GLY A 75 -23.19 10.78 -3.75
N GLU A 76 -22.75 11.82 -4.47
CA GLU A 76 -21.78 11.68 -5.55
C GLU A 76 -20.47 11.07 -5.02
N LYS A 77 -19.85 10.23 -5.85
CA LYS A 77 -18.60 9.54 -5.52
C LYS A 77 -17.58 9.70 -6.64
N PHE A 78 -16.32 9.47 -6.32
CA PHE A 78 -15.22 9.45 -7.27
C PHE A 78 -14.21 8.36 -6.91
N MET A 79 -13.36 7.98 -7.85
CA MET A 79 -12.28 7.03 -7.61
C MET A 79 -11.00 7.76 -7.24
N GLN A 80 -10.42 7.45 -6.10
CA GLN A 80 -9.13 7.98 -5.65
C GLN A 80 -8.02 6.96 -5.89
N LYS A 81 -6.95 7.40 -6.54
CA LYS A 81 -5.80 6.56 -6.86
C LYS A 81 -4.89 6.40 -5.64
N VAL A 82 -4.51 5.16 -5.39
CA VAL A 82 -3.59 4.77 -4.32
C VAL A 82 -2.62 3.73 -4.86
N TYR A 83 -1.33 3.91 -4.62
CA TYR A 83 -0.37 2.83 -4.81
C TYR A 83 -0.19 2.05 -3.51
N LEU A 84 -0.17 0.73 -3.62
CA LEU A 84 0.14 -0.19 -2.54
C LEU A 84 1.39 -0.98 -2.91
N SER A 85 2.46 -0.86 -2.13
CA SER A 85 3.64 -1.72 -2.21
C SER A 85 3.61 -2.72 -1.06
N HIS A 86 3.30 -3.97 -1.37
CA HIS A 86 3.13 -5.05 -0.41
C HIS A 86 4.44 -5.79 -0.15
N LEU A 87 4.80 -5.87 1.13
CA LEU A 87 5.97 -6.60 1.60
C LEU A 87 5.58 -7.89 2.32
N ASP A 88 4.66 -7.80 3.29
CA ASP A 88 4.18 -8.91 4.12
C ASP A 88 3.01 -8.44 4.99
N LEU A 89 2.03 -9.30 5.27
CA LEU A 89 0.85 -8.95 6.06
C LEU A 89 1.13 -8.55 7.52
N ASN A 90 2.26 -8.98 8.09
CA ASN A 90 2.62 -8.76 9.49
C ASN A 90 3.59 -7.59 9.69
N ARG A 91 4.01 -6.93 8.60
CA ARG A 91 4.91 -5.77 8.67
C ARG A 91 4.15 -4.48 8.98
N PRO A 92 4.84 -3.46 9.53
CA PRO A 92 4.26 -2.13 9.64
C PRO A 92 3.82 -1.59 8.28
N VAL A 93 3.02 -0.54 8.31
CA VAL A 93 2.52 0.17 7.13
C VAL A 93 2.92 1.64 7.24
N VAL A 94 3.57 2.15 6.21
CA VAL A 94 3.79 3.58 6.03
C VAL A 94 2.72 4.12 5.08
N PHE A 95 1.90 5.03 5.58
CA PHE A 95 0.87 5.75 4.85
C PHE A 95 1.41 7.11 4.40
N SER A 96 1.91 7.16 3.17
CA SER A 96 2.51 8.34 2.55
C SER A 96 1.44 9.16 1.82
N ILE A 97 1.21 10.38 2.30
CA ILE A 97 0.22 11.30 1.76
C ILE A 97 0.90 12.25 0.77
N ASN A 98 0.49 12.21 -0.50
CA ASN A 98 0.87 13.24 -1.46
C ASN A 98 -0.12 14.42 -1.39
N GLY A 99 0.38 15.64 -1.58
CA GLY A 99 -0.45 16.85 -1.62
C GLY A 99 -0.99 17.20 -3.02
N TYR A 100 -0.64 16.40 -4.04
CA TYR A 100 -0.82 16.66 -5.46
C TYR A 100 -1.07 15.36 -6.25
N ASN A 101 -0.86 15.39 -7.57
CA ASN A 101 -0.93 14.21 -8.44
C ASN A 101 0.27 13.28 -8.22
N VAL A 102 0.04 11.98 -8.40
CA VAL A 102 1.03 10.92 -8.24
C VAL A 102 1.16 10.16 -9.56
N ASN A 103 2.22 10.46 -10.31
CA ASN A 103 2.41 9.87 -11.65
C ASN A 103 3.04 8.46 -11.61
N ASN A 104 3.65 8.07 -10.49
CA ASN A 104 4.30 6.79 -10.30
C ASN A 104 4.34 6.38 -8.83
N ASN A 105 4.50 5.08 -8.57
CA ASN A 105 4.68 4.53 -7.23
C ASN A 105 6.09 4.84 -6.67
N ARG A 106 6.26 6.03 -6.09
CA ARG A 106 7.53 6.40 -5.44
C ARG A 106 7.61 5.77 -4.05
N ILE A 107 8.66 5.00 -3.80
CA ILE A 107 8.96 4.47 -2.47
C ILE A 107 9.48 5.57 -1.57
N SER A 108 8.88 5.71 -0.40
CA SER A 108 9.26 6.65 0.64
C SER A 108 10.52 6.17 1.34
N GLU A 109 11.37 7.11 1.75
CA GLU A 109 12.57 6.80 2.52
C GLU A 109 12.23 6.05 3.82
N LEU A 110 11.15 6.47 4.48
CA LEU A 110 10.69 5.87 5.73
C LEU A 110 10.27 4.40 5.54
N SER A 111 9.48 4.07 4.52
CA SER A 111 9.01 2.69 4.31
C SER A 111 10.17 1.73 4.06
N ASN A 112 11.20 2.17 3.34
CA ASN A 112 12.43 1.40 3.16
C ASN A 112 13.22 1.28 4.47
N PHE A 113 13.39 2.40 5.20
CA PHE A 113 14.18 2.43 6.43
C PHE A 113 13.63 1.51 7.53
N ILE A 114 12.30 1.47 7.71
CA ILE A 114 11.67 0.61 8.73
C ILE A 114 11.16 -0.73 8.19
N ASN A 115 11.48 -1.06 6.93
CA ASN A 115 11.06 -2.30 6.26
C ASN A 115 9.56 -2.57 6.38
N ALA A 116 8.76 -1.62 5.87
CA ALA A 116 7.30 -1.59 5.97
C ALA A 116 6.61 -1.73 4.61
N ASN A 117 5.37 -2.22 4.63
CA ASN A 117 4.44 -2.02 3.52
C ASN A 117 4.29 -0.51 3.27
N GLN A 118 4.02 -0.13 2.03
CA GLN A 118 3.77 1.27 1.70
C GLN A 118 2.38 1.45 1.08
N ILE A 119 1.71 2.51 1.51
CA ILE A 119 0.57 3.09 0.82
C ILE A 119 0.97 4.49 0.39
N TYR A 120 0.78 4.84 -0.88
CA TYR A 120 1.08 6.16 -1.41
C TYR A 120 -0.14 6.74 -2.11
N VAL A 121 -0.72 7.78 -1.51
CA VAL A 121 -2.06 8.28 -1.86
C VAL A 121 -1.98 9.54 -2.71
N GLU A 122 -2.72 9.54 -3.82
CA GLU A 122 -2.95 10.74 -4.63
C GLU A 122 -4.05 11.61 -4.00
N HIS A 123 -3.84 12.92 -3.98
CA HIS A 123 -4.76 13.84 -3.35
C HIS A 123 -6.03 14.03 -4.17
N ARG A 124 -7.19 14.17 -3.51
CA ARG A 124 -8.45 14.51 -4.20
C ARG A 124 -8.31 15.74 -5.09
N PHE A 125 -9.00 15.73 -6.23
CA PHE A 125 -8.94 16.73 -7.30
C PHE A 125 -7.61 16.80 -8.07
N PHE A 126 -6.69 15.86 -7.87
CA PHE A 126 -5.45 15.78 -8.64
C PHE A 126 -5.37 14.49 -9.47
N GLY A 127 -4.71 14.57 -10.62
CA GLY A 127 -4.38 13.40 -11.45
C GLY A 127 -5.61 12.57 -11.85
N GLU A 128 -5.61 11.31 -11.45
CA GLU A 128 -6.71 10.36 -11.67
C GLU A 128 -7.78 10.44 -10.57
N SER A 129 -7.48 11.12 -9.45
CA SER A 129 -8.30 11.21 -8.25
C SER A 129 -9.27 12.39 -8.28
N LYS A 130 -10.14 12.44 -9.29
CA LYS A 130 -11.02 13.60 -9.54
C LYS A 130 -12.50 13.21 -9.67
N PRO A 131 -13.42 14.01 -9.09
CA PRO A 131 -14.85 13.83 -9.32
C PRO A 131 -15.25 14.18 -10.75
N GLY A 132 -16.45 13.73 -11.15
CA GLY A 132 -17.02 14.07 -12.45
C GLY A 132 -17.35 15.56 -12.55
N ASN A 133 -17.81 16.16 -11.45
CA ASN A 133 -18.04 17.60 -11.34
C ASN A 133 -16.98 18.29 -10.46
N TYR A 134 -16.44 19.42 -10.92
CA TYR A 134 -15.41 20.19 -10.19
C TYR A 134 -16.06 21.20 -9.23
N ASP A 135 -16.79 20.70 -8.24
CA ASP A 135 -17.22 21.54 -7.13
C ASP A 135 -16.08 21.73 -6.13
N TRP A 136 -15.40 22.87 -6.26
CA TRP A 136 -14.24 23.23 -5.44
C TRP A 136 -14.54 23.38 -3.95
N ASN A 137 -15.81 23.45 -3.55
CA ASN A 137 -16.18 23.45 -2.12
C ASN A 137 -15.72 22.17 -1.43
N TYR A 138 -15.58 21.07 -2.17
CA TYR A 138 -15.10 19.80 -1.66
C TYR A 138 -13.58 19.61 -1.80
N LEU A 139 -12.86 20.55 -2.43
CA LEU A 139 -11.40 20.60 -2.37
C LEU A 139 -10.96 21.32 -1.09
N ASN A 140 -11.13 20.65 0.05
CA ASN A 140 -10.74 21.18 1.35
C ASN A 140 -10.06 20.10 2.21
N ILE A 141 -9.46 20.54 3.32
CA ILE A 141 -8.60 19.70 4.14
C ILE A 141 -9.37 18.66 4.96
N GLU A 142 -10.58 18.97 5.39
CA GLU A 142 -11.45 18.05 6.14
C GLU A 142 -11.88 16.88 5.26
N GLN A 143 -12.36 17.17 4.04
CA GLN A 143 -12.72 16.15 3.08
C GLN A 143 -11.53 15.28 2.67
N ALA A 144 -10.35 15.88 2.47
CA ALA A 144 -9.14 15.12 2.17
C ALA A 144 -8.68 14.24 3.34
N ALA A 145 -8.79 14.73 4.59
CA ALA A 145 -8.51 13.92 5.76
C ALA A 145 -9.49 12.73 5.87
N ALA A 146 -10.77 12.95 5.55
CA ALA A 146 -11.78 11.90 5.54
C ALA A 146 -11.54 10.85 4.43
N ASP A 147 -11.05 11.28 3.26
CA ASP A 147 -10.59 10.35 2.22
C ASP A 147 -9.49 9.42 2.76
N HIS A 148 -8.46 10.00 3.40
CA HIS A 148 -7.34 9.26 3.99
C HIS A 148 -7.81 8.31 5.09
N HIS A 149 -8.72 8.77 5.96
CA HIS A 149 -9.34 7.94 6.99
C HIS A 149 -10.02 6.71 6.38
N ARG A 150 -10.86 6.91 5.36
CA ARG A 150 -11.52 5.81 4.67
C ARG A 150 -10.52 4.81 4.08
N ILE A 151 -9.43 5.28 3.45
CA ILE A 151 -8.40 4.40 2.88
C ILE A 151 -7.73 3.57 3.99
N ILE A 152 -7.35 4.21 5.10
CA ILE A 152 -6.70 3.54 6.23
C ILE A 152 -7.64 2.49 6.83
N GLN A 153 -8.90 2.84 7.12
CA GLN A 153 -9.87 1.91 7.69
C GLN A 153 -10.11 0.69 6.78
N LEU A 154 -10.14 0.91 5.47
CA LEU A 154 -10.29 -0.15 4.49
C LEU A 154 -9.09 -1.10 4.49
N LEU A 155 -7.87 -0.55 4.44
CA LEU A 155 -6.64 -1.34 4.36
C LEU A 155 -6.21 -1.94 5.71
N LYS A 156 -6.66 -1.40 6.84
CA LYS A 156 -6.56 -2.03 8.17
C LYS A 156 -7.34 -3.34 8.27
N LYS A 157 -8.29 -3.63 7.37
CA LYS A 157 -8.90 -4.97 7.26
C LYS A 157 -7.85 -6.02 6.87
N ILE A 158 -6.83 -5.61 6.11
CA ILE A 158 -5.75 -6.45 5.60
C ILE A 158 -4.54 -6.42 6.54
N TYR A 159 -4.04 -5.23 6.87
CA TYR A 159 -2.80 -5.05 7.62
C TYR A 159 -3.07 -4.76 9.09
N LYS A 160 -2.60 -5.65 9.97
CA LYS A 160 -2.80 -5.55 11.43
C LYS A 160 -1.57 -5.03 12.19
N GLY A 161 -0.47 -4.79 11.47
CA GLY A 161 0.75 -4.20 12.04
C GLY A 161 0.58 -2.74 12.44
N LYS A 162 1.68 -2.13 12.90
CA LYS A 162 1.73 -0.71 13.25
C LYS A 162 1.64 0.20 12.03
N TRP A 163 1.01 1.35 12.17
CA TRP A 163 0.79 2.32 11.10
C TRP A 163 1.50 3.63 11.40
N VAL A 164 2.18 4.19 10.40
CA VAL A 164 2.84 5.50 10.49
C VAL A 164 2.42 6.35 9.30
N SER A 165 2.04 7.61 9.49
CA SER A 165 1.78 8.52 8.36
C SER A 165 2.95 9.48 8.10
N THR A 166 3.13 9.85 6.84
CA THR A 166 4.18 10.79 6.44
C THR A 166 3.79 11.56 5.19
N GLY A 167 4.41 12.71 4.97
CA GLY A 167 4.20 13.52 3.78
C GLY A 167 5.18 14.68 3.68
N ILE A 168 5.38 15.19 2.46
CA ILE A 168 6.31 16.29 2.17
C ILE A 168 5.54 17.49 1.62
N SER A 169 5.95 18.71 2.00
CA SER A 169 5.32 19.96 1.55
C SER A 169 3.82 19.97 1.87
N LYS A 170 2.94 20.22 0.88
CA LYS A 170 1.49 20.12 1.05
C LYS A 170 1.03 18.75 1.55
N GLY A 171 1.71 17.66 1.17
CA GLY A 171 1.45 16.32 1.72
C GLY A 171 1.77 16.23 3.21
N GLY A 172 2.80 16.93 3.67
CA GLY A 172 3.15 17.03 5.10
C GLY A 172 2.12 17.83 5.89
N GLN A 173 1.62 18.93 5.33
CA GLN A 173 0.47 19.65 5.91
C GLN A 173 -0.77 18.75 6.00
N ALA A 174 -1.09 18.03 4.92
CA ALA A 174 -2.20 17.08 4.90
C ALA A 174 -2.03 15.94 5.91
N THR A 175 -0.80 15.49 6.16
CA THR A 175 -0.48 14.50 7.20
C THR A 175 -0.80 15.01 8.61
N ILE A 176 -0.40 16.25 8.91
CA ILE A 176 -0.70 16.88 10.21
C ILE A 176 -2.22 17.01 10.40
N TYR A 177 -2.94 17.48 9.37
CA TYR A 177 -4.39 17.63 9.47
C TYR A 177 -5.14 16.30 9.51
N HIS A 178 -4.66 15.26 8.80
CA HIS A 178 -5.21 13.91 8.95
C HIS A 178 -5.11 13.44 10.41
N ARG A 179 -3.94 13.60 11.06
CA ARG A 179 -3.78 13.26 12.48
C ARG A 179 -4.64 14.12 13.41
N TYR A 180 -4.89 15.38 13.05
CA TYR A 180 -5.77 16.28 13.81
C TYR A 180 -7.23 15.80 13.79
N PHE A 181 -7.77 15.46 12.61
CA PHE A 181 -9.17 15.01 12.48
C PHE A 181 -9.37 13.54 12.90
N TYR A 182 -8.38 12.68 12.64
CA TYR A 182 -8.46 11.22 12.85
C TYR A 182 -7.27 10.71 13.67
N PRO A 183 -7.19 11.05 14.97
CA PRO A 183 -6.03 10.75 15.79
C PRO A 183 -5.74 9.23 15.94
N GLU A 184 -6.76 8.38 15.87
CA GLU A 184 -6.61 6.94 16.12
C GLU A 184 -6.28 6.12 14.85
N ASP A 185 -6.09 6.79 13.71
CA ASP A 185 -5.81 6.12 12.45
C ASP A 185 -4.38 5.59 12.35
N VAL A 186 -3.41 6.21 13.02
CA VAL A 186 -2.00 5.82 12.97
C VAL A 186 -1.34 5.86 14.34
N ASP A 187 -0.32 5.02 14.52
CA ASP A 187 0.48 4.95 15.75
C ASP A 187 1.53 6.07 15.84
N ALA A 188 2.01 6.59 14.70
CA ALA A 188 2.97 7.70 14.63
C ALA A 188 2.74 8.58 13.39
#